data_AF-A0A6C0D2N5-F1
#
_entry.id   AF-A0A6C0D2N5-F1
#
_cell.length_a   1.000
_cell.length_b   1.000
_cell.length_c   1.000
_cell.angle_alpha   90.00
_cell.angle_beta   90.00
_cell.angle_gamma   90.00
#
_symmetry.space_group_name_H-M   'P 1'
#
loop_
_entity.id
_entity.type
_entity.pdbx_description
1 polymer ?
#
loop_
_entity_poly.entity_id
_entity_poly.type
_entity_poly.pdbx_seq_one_letter_code
_entity_poly.pdbx_strand_id
1 'polypeptide(L)'
;MEYDNDYQMQNENDYLDNDSFHQEDSFYQEDDLDLGFEPAYPMSDTASSIISKPRGKNKNKDSYESADKNYHKLVRQVNGKKVEIVVYTSPICPGTSIRDAVSGIRYREYLVGSLNEHQFFKVKFATGEMGQDSGFCFFDSPEQYERHMHATISTDVKNNWADKCASIRKRFT
;
A
#
# COMPACT_ATOMS: atom_id res chain seq x y z
N MET A 1 2.87 -64.31 -25.03
CA MET A 1 2.45 -63.65 -23.79
C MET A 1 2.68 -62.18 -24.04
N GLU A 2 1.67 -61.56 -24.66
CA GLU A 2 1.62 -60.15 -25.02
C GLU A 2 1.43 -59.30 -23.77
N TYR A 3 2.11 -58.15 -23.74
CA TYR A 3 1.93 -57.11 -22.74
C TYR A 3 0.96 -56.09 -23.31
N ASP A 4 -0.21 -55.96 -22.70
CA ASP A 4 -1.22 -54.95 -23.05
C ASP A 4 -0.73 -53.55 -22.65
N ASN A 5 -0.81 -52.63 -23.61
CA ASN A 5 -0.27 -51.30 -23.58
C ASN A 5 -1.38 -50.34 -24.03
N ASP A 6 -2.26 -49.92 -23.10
CA ASP A 6 -3.37 -49.02 -23.41
C ASP A 6 -3.19 -47.67 -22.71
N TYR A 7 -2.41 -46.81 -23.37
CA TYR A 7 -2.48 -45.36 -23.23
C TYR A 7 -3.14 -44.81 -24.50
N GLN A 8 -4.39 -44.35 -24.40
CA GLN A 8 -4.99 -43.49 -25.42
C GLN A 8 -5.21 -42.08 -24.86
N MET A 9 -4.52 -41.11 -25.45
CA MET A 9 -4.98 -39.73 -25.55
C MET A 9 -5.89 -39.62 -26.78
N GLN A 10 -6.96 -38.82 -26.70
CA GLN A 10 -7.24 -37.76 -27.68
C GLN A 10 -8.37 -36.83 -27.21
N ASN A 11 -8.12 -35.54 -27.42
CA ASN A 11 -9.01 -34.38 -27.29
C ASN A 11 -10.11 -34.40 -28.36
N GLU A 12 -11.24 -33.72 -28.13
CA GLU A 12 -11.69 -32.59 -28.96
C GLU A 12 -12.91 -31.86 -28.36
N ASN A 13 -12.69 -30.56 -28.15
CA ASN A 13 -13.58 -29.37 -28.16
C ASN A 13 -15.11 -29.55 -28.16
N ASP A 14 -15.77 -28.79 -27.27
CA ASP A 14 -16.91 -27.97 -27.68
C ASP A 14 -16.93 -26.62 -26.95
N TYR A 15 -17.20 -25.59 -27.74
CA TYR A 15 -17.10 -24.16 -27.49
C TYR A 15 -18.51 -23.58 -27.19
N LEU A 16 -18.56 -22.50 -26.39
CA LEU A 16 -19.64 -21.48 -26.26
C LEU A 16 -20.88 -21.86 -25.44
N ASP A 17 -21.09 -21.20 -24.30
CA ASP A 17 -22.04 -20.07 -24.19
C ASP A 17 -21.93 -19.44 -22.79
N ASN A 18 -21.61 -18.14 -22.75
CA ASN A 18 -21.36 -17.39 -21.52
C ASN A 18 -21.92 -15.99 -21.75
N ASP A 19 -23.25 -15.85 -21.61
CA ASP A 19 -23.93 -14.57 -21.50
C ASP A 19 -25.21 -14.73 -20.69
N SER A 20 -25.16 -14.41 -19.39
CA SER A 20 -26.37 -14.04 -18.64
C SER A 20 -26.07 -12.87 -17.73
N PHE A 21 -26.26 -11.70 -18.34
CA PHE A 21 -26.39 -10.36 -17.78
C PHE A 21 -27.18 -10.37 -16.45
N HIS A 22 -26.48 -10.26 -15.31
CA HIS A 22 -27.13 -10.00 -14.03
C HIS A 22 -27.47 -8.52 -13.94
N GLN A 23 -28.75 -8.26 -14.17
CA GLN A 23 -29.41 -6.96 -14.12
C GLN A 23 -29.37 -6.41 -12.69
N GLU A 24 -28.96 -5.14 -12.59
CA GLU A 24 -28.85 -4.39 -11.36
C GLU A 24 -30.23 -4.13 -10.74
N ASP A 25 -30.48 -4.65 -9.53
CA ASP A 25 -31.60 -4.23 -8.70
C ASP A 25 -31.19 -3.01 -7.87
N SER A 26 -31.63 -1.84 -8.36
CA SER A 26 -31.60 -0.56 -7.69
C SER A 26 -32.64 -0.52 -6.56
N PHE A 27 -32.20 -0.71 -5.31
CA PHE A 27 -33.06 -0.47 -4.15
C PHE A 27 -32.94 0.99 -3.70
N TYR A 28 -33.73 1.87 -4.32
CA TYR A 28 -34.03 3.18 -3.76
C TYR A 28 -35.07 2.98 -2.65
N GLN A 29 -34.64 3.12 -1.40
CA GLN A 29 -35.55 3.27 -0.28
C GLN A 29 -35.85 4.77 -0.15
N GLU A 30 -36.99 5.17 -0.72
CA GLU A 30 -37.58 6.50 -0.52
C GLU A 30 -38.09 6.57 0.93
N ASP A 31 -37.34 7.25 1.80
CA ASP A 31 -37.85 7.67 3.10
C ASP A 31 -38.71 8.93 2.90
N ASP A 32 -40.01 8.70 2.72
CA ASP A 32 -41.06 9.70 2.84
C ASP A 32 -41.09 10.24 4.28
N LEU A 33 -40.43 11.38 4.51
CA LEU A 33 -40.63 12.21 5.70
C LEU A 33 -41.32 13.50 5.32
N ASP A 34 -42.65 13.43 5.32
CA ASP A 34 -43.60 14.54 5.42
C ASP A 34 -43.31 15.35 6.70
N LEU A 35 -42.43 16.33 6.60
CA LEU A 35 -42.14 17.30 7.66
C LEU A 35 -42.90 18.58 7.38
N GLY A 36 -44.11 18.63 7.94
CA GLY A 36 -44.99 19.78 8.02
C GLY A 36 -44.23 21.07 8.36
N PHE A 37 -44.36 22.01 7.45
CA PHE A 37 -43.89 23.38 7.56
C PHE A 37 -44.88 24.22 8.39
N GLU A 38 -44.32 25.08 9.26
CA GLU A 38 -44.90 26.25 9.98
C GLU A 38 -45.24 26.11 11.49
N PRO A 39 -45.17 27.20 12.29
CA PRO A 39 -43.93 27.89 12.71
C PRO A 39 -43.97 28.28 14.22
N ALA A 40 -42.83 28.51 14.89
CA ALA A 40 -42.85 29.20 16.19
C ALA A 40 -41.51 29.86 16.59
N TYR A 41 -41.50 31.19 16.48
CA TYR A 41 -40.88 32.27 17.29
C TYR A 41 -39.56 32.05 18.09
N PRO A 42 -38.66 33.06 18.12
CA PRO A 42 -37.38 32.98 18.83
C PRO A 42 -37.57 33.20 20.33
N MET A 43 -37.26 32.18 21.14
CA MET A 43 -37.15 32.30 22.59
C MET A 43 -35.68 32.33 23.03
N SER A 44 -35.42 33.36 23.82
CA SER A 44 -34.14 33.85 24.31
C SER A 44 -33.60 33.01 25.48
N ASP A 45 -32.28 33.16 25.70
CA ASP A 45 -31.52 32.93 26.93
C ASP A 45 -31.31 31.50 27.45
N THR A 46 -30.08 31.00 27.29
CA THR A 46 -29.05 31.07 28.36
C THR A 46 -27.81 30.28 27.93
N ALA A 47 -26.72 31.00 27.68
CA ALA A 47 -25.43 30.39 27.36
C ALA A 47 -24.86 29.66 28.59
N SER A 48 -25.01 28.33 28.62
CA SER A 48 -24.22 27.46 29.48
C SER A 48 -23.15 26.77 28.64
N SER A 49 -21.94 27.33 28.62
CA SER A 49 -20.81 26.76 27.90
C SER A 49 -20.30 25.51 28.64
N ILE A 50 -20.86 24.34 28.30
CA ILE A 50 -20.26 23.06 28.66
C ILE A 50 -19.02 22.90 27.78
N ILE A 51 -17.85 23.18 28.36
CA ILE A 51 -16.55 22.89 27.75
C ILE A 51 -16.40 21.36 27.74
N SER A 52 -16.89 20.73 26.67
CA SER A 52 -16.60 19.34 26.38
C SER A 52 -15.14 19.26 25.93
N LYS A 53 -14.26 18.72 26.80
CA LYS A 53 -12.93 18.29 26.36
C LYS A 53 -13.15 17.23 25.29
N PRO A 54 -12.74 17.42 24.02
CA PRO A 54 -12.86 16.36 23.03
C PRO A 54 -11.98 15.19 23.47
N ARG A 55 -12.59 14.10 23.95
CA ARG A 55 -11.93 12.81 24.10
C ARG A 55 -11.47 12.40 22.70
N GLY A 56 -10.16 12.37 22.49
CA GLY A 56 -9.54 11.99 21.22
C GLY A 56 -10.07 10.64 20.74
N LYS A 57 -10.92 10.66 19.72
CA LYS A 57 -11.31 9.48 18.95
C LYS A 57 -10.23 9.25 17.88
N ASN A 58 -9.13 8.61 18.23
CA ASN A 58 -8.20 8.04 17.27
C ASN A 58 -7.84 6.63 17.73
N LYS A 59 -8.67 5.63 17.39
CA LYS A 59 -8.38 4.21 17.63
C LYS A 59 -8.74 3.27 16.47
N ASN A 60 -9.22 3.78 15.33
CA ASN A 60 -9.75 2.91 14.29
C ASN A 60 -8.94 2.85 12.99
N LYS A 61 -7.83 3.59 12.84
CA LYS A 61 -6.99 3.49 11.63
C LYS A 61 -5.94 2.37 11.72
N ASP A 62 -5.53 2.01 12.93
CA ASP A 62 -4.40 1.10 13.16
C ASP A 62 -4.71 -0.37 12.84
N SER A 63 -5.98 -0.78 12.76
CA SER A 63 -6.33 -2.21 12.70
C SER A 63 -5.94 -2.88 11.39
N TYR A 64 -6.08 -2.20 10.26
CA TYR A 64 -5.76 -2.77 8.94
C TYR A 64 -4.25 -2.74 8.67
N GLU A 65 -3.59 -1.66 9.08
CA GLU A 65 -2.14 -1.47 8.87
C GLU A 65 -1.33 -2.46 9.72
N SER A 66 -1.73 -2.69 10.97
CA SER A 66 -1.04 -3.62 11.87
C SER A 66 -1.25 -5.11 11.53
N ALA A 67 -2.28 -5.44 10.74
CA ALA A 67 -2.50 -6.80 10.26
C ALA A 67 -1.58 -7.18 9.08
N ASP A 68 -0.97 -6.19 8.41
CA ASP A 68 -0.10 -6.41 7.27
C ASP A 68 1.29 -6.87 7.73
N LYS A 69 1.68 -8.10 7.35
CA LYS A 69 3.00 -8.66 7.66
C LYS A 69 4.16 -7.77 7.17
N ASN A 70 3.92 -6.99 6.11
CA ASN A 70 4.93 -6.15 5.49
C ASN A 70 4.88 -4.68 5.96
N TYR A 71 4.07 -4.36 6.96
CA TYR A 71 4.03 -3.08 7.63
C TYR A 71 4.98 -3.06 8.83
N HIS A 72 5.82 -2.03 8.91
CA HIS A 72 6.77 -1.85 9.99
C HIS A 72 6.64 -0.45 10.57
N LYS A 73 6.67 -0.36 11.90
CA LYS A 73 6.73 0.91 12.63
C LYS A 73 8.07 1.01 13.35
N LEU A 74 8.89 1.96 12.93
CA LEU A 74 10.19 2.27 13.51
C LEU A 74 10.06 3.50 14.41
N VAL A 75 10.83 3.54 15.50
CA VAL A 75 10.90 4.72 16.37
C VAL A 75 12.34 5.23 16.36
N ARG A 76 12.56 6.46 15.91
CA ARG A 76 13.87 7.12 15.88
C ARG A 76 13.89 8.38 16.73
N GLN A 77 15.04 8.71 17.28
CA GLN A 77 15.27 9.97 17.97
C GLN A 77 15.82 11.00 16.98
N VAL A 78 15.02 12.02 16.67
CA VAL A 78 15.38 13.10 15.75
C VAL A 78 15.31 14.41 16.53
N ASN A 79 16.42 15.14 16.64
CA ASN A 79 16.51 16.40 17.39
C ASN A 79 15.97 16.30 18.83
N GLY A 80 16.23 15.18 19.51
CA GLY A 80 15.79 14.91 20.88
C GLY A 80 14.30 14.53 21.03
N LYS A 81 13.57 14.37 19.92
CA LYS A 81 12.17 13.93 19.91
C LYS A 81 12.07 12.53 19.31
N LYS A 82 11.20 11.70 19.89
CA LYS A 82 10.83 10.40 19.31
C LYS A 82 9.89 10.64 18.13
N VAL A 83 10.29 10.15 16.96
CA VAL A 83 9.50 10.17 15.73
C VAL A 83 9.18 8.74 15.35
N GLU A 84 7.90 8.47 15.10
CA GLU A 84 7.44 7.22 14.52
C GLU A 84 7.54 7.29 13.00
N ILE A 85 8.18 6.30 12.41
CA ILE A 85 8.36 6.18 10.96
C ILE A 85 7.68 4.88 10.54
N VAL A 86 6.66 5.01 9.71
CA VAL A 86 5.94 3.88 9.12
C VAL A 86 6.62 3.50 7.81
N VAL A 87 6.86 2.22 7.60
CA VAL A 87 7.58 1.72 6.41
C VAL A 87 6.90 0.46 5.91
N TYR A 88 6.69 0.42 4.60
CA TYR A 88 6.20 -0.77 3.93
C TYR A 88 7.35 -1.50 3.23
N THR A 89 7.33 -2.83 3.33
CA THR A 89 8.31 -3.69 2.68
C THR A 89 7.68 -4.47 1.54
N SER A 90 8.50 -4.84 0.58
CA SER A 90 8.18 -5.83 -0.43
C SER A 90 8.90 -7.14 -0.11
N PRO A 91 8.28 -8.30 -0.37
CA PRO A 91 8.95 -9.59 -0.25
C PRO A 91 10.25 -9.66 -1.07
N ILE A 92 11.17 -10.49 -0.64
CA ILE A 92 12.44 -10.74 -1.36
C ILE A 92 12.22 -11.64 -2.58
N CYS A 93 11.08 -12.33 -2.64
CA CYS A 93 10.73 -13.28 -3.69
C CYS A 93 10.62 -12.56 -5.06
N PRO A 94 11.40 -13.00 -6.08
CA PRO A 94 11.27 -12.48 -7.44
C PRO A 94 9.86 -12.66 -8.00
N GLY A 95 9.44 -11.75 -8.88
CA GLY A 95 8.10 -11.77 -9.49
C GLY A 95 6.98 -11.20 -8.62
N THR A 96 7.27 -10.80 -7.38
CA THR A 96 6.33 -10.06 -6.55
C THR A 96 6.26 -8.59 -6.97
N SER A 97 5.10 -7.96 -6.83
CA SER A 97 4.95 -6.53 -7.15
C SER A 97 5.72 -5.66 -6.15
N ILE A 98 6.41 -4.66 -6.68
CA ILE A 98 7.11 -3.67 -5.87
C ILE A 98 6.09 -2.81 -5.15
N ARG A 99 6.31 -2.58 -3.86
CA ARG A 99 5.54 -1.71 -3.00
C ARG A 99 6.36 -0.50 -2.59
N ASP A 100 5.79 0.69 -2.75
CA ASP A 100 6.37 1.93 -2.24
C ASP A 100 6.49 1.86 -0.71
N ALA A 101 7.69 2.14 -0.21
CA ALA A 101 8.00 2.13 1.21
C ALA A 101 7.32 3.24 2.01
N VAL A 102 6.89 4.33 1.36
CA VAL A 102 6.23 5.47 2.02
C VAL A 102 4.71 5.33 1.99
N SER A 103 4.11 5.22 0.80
CA SER A 103 2.64 5.17 0.65
C SER A 103 2.05 3.77 0.83
N GLY A 104 2.85 2.71 0.67
CA GLY A 104 2.36 1.34 0.67
C GLY A 104 1.61 0.95 -0.61
N ILE A 105 1.58 1.80 -1.64
CA ILE A 105 0.98 1.47 -2.95
C ILE A 105 1.82 0.41 -3.65
N ARG A 106 1.16 -0.59 -4.25
CA ARG A 106 1.81 -1.64 -5.06
C ARG A 106 1.79 -1.27 -6.53
N TYR A 107 2.95 -1.24 -7.16
CA TYR A 107 3.09 -1.07 -8.60
C TYR A 107 2.93 -2.42 -9.29
N ARG A 108 1.87 -2.58 -10.09
CA ARG A 108 1.58 -3.85 -10.79
C ARG A 108 2.58 -4.14 -11.91
N GLU A 109 3.13 -3.10 -12.51
CA GLU A 109 4.04 -3.19 -13.67
C GLU A 109 5.50 -3.42 -13.28
N TYR A 110 5.84 -3.17 -12.01
CA TYR A 110 7.20 -3.29 -11.50
C TYR A 110 7.32 -4.47 -10.56
N LEU A 111 8.16 -5.44 -10.95
CA LEU A 111 8.34 -6.68 -10.21
C LEU A 111 9.73 -6.73 -9.57
N VAL A 112 9.81 -7.32 -8.37
CA VAL A 112 11.07 -7.63 -7.70
C VAL A 112 11.86 -8.61 -8.56
N GLY A 113 13.15 -8.36 -8.75
CA GLY A 113 14.04 -9.13 -9.61
C GLY A 113 14.01 -8.73 -11.09
N SER A 114 13.13 -7.79 -11.49
CA SER A 114 13.12 -7.27 -12.86
C SER A 114 14.15 -6.16 -13.05
N LEU A 115 14.52 -5.88 -14.32
CA LEU A 115 15.41 -4.75 -14.64
C LEU A 115 14.84 -3.39 -14.20
N ASN A 116 13.51 -3.28 -14.14
CA ASN A 116 12.82 -2.07 -13.71
C ASN A 116 13.00 -1.77 -12.22
N GLU A 117 13.38 -2.76 -11.42
CA GLU A 117 13.66 -2.57 -9.99
C GLU A 117 14.74 -1.50 -9.75
N HIS A 118 15.72 -1.41 -10.65
CA HIS A 118 16.81 -0.44 -10.57
C HIS A 118 16.39 1.02 -10.76
N GLN A 119 15.16 1.28 -11.19
CA GLN A 119 14.61 2.63 -11.26
C GLN A 119 14.30 3.19 -9.87
N PHE A 120 14.08 2.31 -8.89
CA PHE A 120 13.79 2.67 -7.51
C PHE A 120 15.04 2.63 -6.65
N PHE A 121 15.06 3.46 -5.61
CA PHE A 121 16.08 3.41 -4.58
C PHE A 121 15.75 2.27 -3.59
N LYS A 122 16.40 1.12 -3.82
CA LYS A 122 16.24 -0.10 -3.03
C LYS A 122 17.09 -0.06 -1.75
N VAL A 123 16.46 -0.29 -0.60
CA VAL A 123 17.12 -0.34 0.71
C VAL A 123 16.72 -1.61 1.46
N LYS A 124 17.67 -2.17 2.23
CA LYS A 124 17.41 -3.23 3.20
C LYS A 124 17.97 -2.83 4.55
N PHE A 125 17.18 -3.02 5.61
CA PHE A 125 17.60 -2.77 6.98
C PHE A 125 18.27 -4.03 7.54
N ALA A 126 19.51 -3.89 8.00
CA ALA A 126 20.28 -4.97 8.64
C ALA A 126 20.36 -4.81 10.17
N THR A 127 19.70 -3.79 10.73
CA THR A 127 19.73 -3.47 12.17
C THR A 127 18.87 -4.41 13.02
N GLY A 128 18.04 -5.26 12.40
CA GLY A 128 17.05 -6.09 13.11
C GLY A 128 15.80 -5.32 13.59
N GLU A 129 15.72 -4.02 13.32
CA GLU A 129 14.60 -3.14 13.71
C GLU A 129 13.25 -3.51 13.06
N MET A 130 13.29 -4.27 11.96
CA MET A 130 12.12 -4.77 11.22
C MET A 130 11.81 -6.25 11.49
N GLY A 131 12.44 -6.86 12.50
CA GLY A 131 12.29 -8.28 12.81
C GLY A 131 13.03 -9.21 11.84
N GLN A 132 12.69 -10.51 11.89
CA GLN A 132 13.39 -11.57 11.15
C GLN A 132 13.12 -11.54 9.63
N ASP A 133 11.91 -11.14 9.22
CA ASP A 133 11.49 -11.11 7.82
C ASP A 133 11.51 -9.69 7.25
N SER A 134 12.64 -8.99 7.36
CA SER A 134 12.79 -7.67 6.74
C SER A 134 12.92 -7.82 5.22
N GLY A 135 11.87 -7.40 4.51
CA GLY A 135 11.85 -7.31 3.05
C GLY A 135 12.71 -6.16 2.50
N PHE A 136 12.54 -5.86 1.22
CA PHE A 136 13.14 -4.68 0.60
C PHE A 136 12.21 -3.48 0.72
N CYS A 137 12.78 -2.32 1.02
CA CYS A 137 12.08 -1.04 0.95
C CYS A 137 12.44 -0.37 -0.37
N PHE A 138 11.42 0.03 -1.13
CA PHE A 138 11.61 0.73 -2.40
C PHE A 138 11.13 2.17 -2.26
N PHE A 139 12.04 3.10 -2.52
CA PHE A 139 11.76 4.53 -2.55
C PHE A 139 11.89 5.04 -4.00
N ASP A 140 11.18 6.11 -4.34
CA ASP A 140 11.26 6.75 -5.65
C ASP A 140 12.64 7.39 -5.88
N SER A 141 13.23 7.94 -4.82
CA SER A 141 14.55 8.59 -4.87
C SER A 141 15.30 8.49 -3.54
N PRO A 142 16.64 8.62 -3.54
CA PRO A 142 17.41 8.69 -2.30
C PRO A 142 16.99 9.87 -1.41
N GLU A 143 16.55 10.98 -1.97
CA GLU A 143 16.04 12.14 -1.22
C GLU A 143 14.70 11.82 -0.52
N GLN A 144 13.86 10.98 -1.13
CA GLN A 144 12.65 10.49 -0.46
C GLN A 144 13.01 9.64 0.76
N TYR A 145 14.02 8.76 0.63
CA TYR A 145 14.54 8.00 1.77
C TYR A 145 15.06 8.93 2.88
N GLU A 146 15.89 9.92 2.55
CA GLU A 146 16.46 10.83 3.55
C GLU A 146 15.39 11.58 4.35
N ARG A 147 14.37 12.11 3.64
CA ARG A 147 13.25 12.80 4.27
C ARG A 147 12.41 11.87 5.14
N HIS A 148 12.12 10.67 4.66
CA HIS A 148 11.27 9.71 5.36
C HIS A 148 11.95 9.08 6.56
N MET A 149 13.25 8.79 6.45
CA MET A 149 14.04 8.09 7.48
C MET A 149 14.79 9.02 8.42
N HIS A 150 14.73 10.34 8.17
CA HIS A 150 15.53 11.36 8.84
C HIS A 150 17.03 11.01 8.86
N ALA A 151 17.52 10.53 7.72
CA ALA A 151 18.89 10.07 7.54
C ALA A 151 19.58 10.88 6.43
N THR A 152 20.90 10.82 6.38
CA THR A 152 21.70 11.43 5.32
C THR A 152 22.45 10.34 4.57
N ILE A 153 22.29 10.31 3.25
CA ILE A 153 22.98 9.42 2.35
C ILE A 153 24.19 10.17 1.78
N SER A 154 25.33 9.47 1.64
CA SER A 154 26.52 10.05 1.01
C SER A 154 26.28 10.35 -0.48
N THR A 155 26.93 11.40 -0.97
CA THR A 155 26.84 11.81 -2.37
C THR A 155 27.23 10.69 -3.34
N ASP A 156 28.21 9.86 -2.98
CA ASP A 156 28.65 8.74 -3.81
C ASP A 156 27.54 7.71 -4.05
N VAL A 157 26.71 7.41 -3.03
CA VAL A 157 25.59 6.48 -3.17
C VAL A 157 24.51 7.06 -4.08
N LYS A 158 24.24 8.38 -3.96
CA LYS A 158 23.28 9.08 -4.83
C LYS A 158 23.73 9.06 -6.29
N ASN A 159 25.01 9.35 -6.54
CA ASN A 159 25.60 9.32 -7.87
C ASN A 159 25.54 7.91 -8.48
N ASN A 160 25.96 6.89 -7.73
CA ASN A 160 25.90 5.49 -8.17
C ASN A 160 24.48 5.04 -8.52
N TRP A 161 23.47 5.47 -7.75
CA TRP A 161 22.08 5.20 -8.08
C TRP A 161 21.62 5.95 -9.33
N ALA A 162 21.96 7.23 -9.45
CA ALA A 162 21.59 8.05 -10.59
C ALA A 162 22.15 7.47 -11.90
N ASP A 163 23.41 7.02 -11.90
CA ASP A 163 24.05 6.37 -13.05
C ASP A 163 23.32 5.07 -13.44
N LYS A 164 22.99 4.22 -12.45
CA LYS A 164 22.22 3.00 -12.67
C LYS A 164 20.84 3.31 -13.24
N CYS A 165 20.11 4.23 -12.63
CA CYS A 165 18.77 4.62 -13.05
C CYS A 165 18.78 5.19 -14.49
N ALA A 166 19.74 6.05 -14.81
CA ALA A 166 19.92 6.59 -16.15
C ALA A 166 20.26 5.49 -17.18
N SER A 167 21.12 4.53 -16.83
CA SER A 167 21.49 3.42 -17.72
C SER A 167 20.28 2.54 -18.07
N ILE A 168 19.36 2.34 -17.12
CA ILE A 168 18.17 1.52 -17.29
C ILE A 168 17.12 2.26 -18.11
N ARG A 169 16.86 3.54 -17.81
CA ARG A 169 15.92 4.36 -18.60
C ARG A 169 16.30 4.43 -20.08
N LYS A 170 17.59 4.51 -20.39
CA LYS A 170 18.11 4.46 -21.76
C LYS A 170 17.82 3.15 -22.50
N ARG A 171 17.56 2.04 -21.79
CA ARG A 171 17.23 0.74 -22.41
C ARG A 171 15.74 0.61 -22.74
N PHE A 172 14.90 1.42 -22.11
CA PHE A 172 13.45 1.41 -22.27
C PHE A 172 12.93 2.57 -23.14
N THR A 173 13.83 3.43 -23.61
CA THR A 173 13.55 4.49 -24.61
C THR A 173 14.03 4.02 -25.96
#